data_AF-A0A7C3FWV3-F1
#
_entry.id   AF-A0A7C3FWV3-F1
#
_cell.length_a   1.000
_cell.length_b   1.000
_cell.length_c   1.000
_cell.angle_alpha   90.00
_cell.angle_beta   90.00
_cell.angle_gamma   90.00
#
_symmetry.space_group_name_H-M   'P 1'
#
loop_
_entity.id
_entity.type
_entity.pdbx_description
1 polymer ?
#
loop_
_entity_poly.entity_id
_entity_poly.type
_entity_poly.pdbx_seq_one_letter_code
_entity_poly.pdbx_strand_id
1 'polypeptide(L)'
;MKRIILLSGFVLTQTIFATTLTIYNSNIALVQESQEFEIKKTDKELEYNAIPTTLINDSVDIEFPQAVTLYSQIYRRKNLTQHDLAKEFLEKQVALHDNSNVTLLALSGNNAIIKTKEGRVKTVNIADIVFPSLPHNLQAHNSLAFQIKSSKTLKANVDISYLAQNISFCGLAVRKLGLGHFAASRVVAPGQGPAPHLPPPVPVVDTAL
;
A
#
# COMPACT_ATOMS: atom_id res chain seq x y z
N MET A 1 62.48 -5.60 25.16
CA MET A 1 61.11 -5.94 25.60
C MET A 1 60.16 -5.66 24.44
N LYS A 2 59.59 -6.69 23.80
CA LYS A 2 58.68 -6.55 22.64
C LYS A 2 57.25 -6.41 23.14
N ARG A 3 56.59 -5.29 22.84
CA ARG A 3 55.16 -5.06 23.08
C ARG A 3 54.38 -5.61 21.89
N ILE A 4 53.55 -6.62 22.13
CA ILE A 4 52.59 -7.13 21.15
C ILE A 4 51.29 -6.35 21.37
N ILE A 5 50.91 -5.56 20.37
CA ILE A 5 49.62 -4.85 20.36
C ILE A 5 48.63 -5.79 19.66
N LEU A 6 47.67 -6.32 20.42
CA LEU A 6 46.54 -7.07 19.89
C LEU A 6 45.54 -6.10 19.28
N LEU A 7 45.48 -6.04 17.95
CA LEU A 7 44.42 -5.35 17.22
C LEU A 7 43.14 -6.20 17.30
N SER A 8 42.24 -5.84 18.22
CA SER A 8 40.88 -6.38 18.22
C SER A 8 40.08 -5.71 17.11
N GLY A 9 39.86 -6.41 16.00
CA GLY A 9 38.99 -5.94 14.92
C GLY A 9 37.53 -5.92 15.38
N PHE A 10 36.98 -4.72 15.55
CA PHE A 10 35.56 -4.52 15.80
C PHE A 10 34.82 -4.64 14.45
N VAL A 11 34.15 -5.75 14.21
CA VAL A 11 33.28 -5.91 13.03
C VAL A 11 31.96 -5.21 13.33
N LEU A 12 31.77 -4.03 12.74
CA LEU A 12 30.50 -3.31 12.79
C LEU A 12 29.54 -3.98 11.79
N THR A 13 28.77 -4.97 12.22
CA THR A 13 27.65 -5.47 11.41
C THR A 13 26.58 -4.40 11.36
N GLN A 14 26.53 -3.64 10.27
CA GLN A 14 25.38 -2.80 9.97
C GLN A 14 24.22 -3.72 9.60
N THR A 15 23.16 -3.69 10.39
CA THR A 15 21.90 -4.34 10.03
C THR A 15 21.31 -3.55 8.86
N ILE A 16 21.36 -4.13 7.66
CA ILE A 16 20.73 -3.53 6.48
C ILE A 16 19.24 -3.79 6.63
N PHE A 17 18.45 -2.75 6.89
CA PHE A 17 17.00 -2.80 6.78
C PHE A 17 16.65 -2.97 5.29
N ALA A 18 16.48 -4.22 4.87
CA ALA A 18 16.20 -4.57 3.48
C ALA A 18 14.75 -5.01 3.36
N THR A 19 13.93 -4.19 2.69
CA THR A 19 12.64 -4.65 2.18
C THR A 19 12.91 -5.45 0.91
N THR A 20 12.51 -6.72 0.91
CA THR A 20 12.60 -7.61 -0.24
C THR A 20 11.22 -7.80 -0.85
N LEU A 21 11.15 -7.68 -2.17
CA LEU A 21 9.93 -7.92 -2.93
C LEU A 21 10.14 -9.12 -3.85
N THR A 22 9.44 -10.21 -3.59
CA THR A 22 9.41 -11.39 -4.47
C THR A 22 8.12 -11.40 -5.26
N ILE A 23 8.21 -11.10 -6.56
CA ILE A 23 7.05 -11.04 -7.45
C ILE A 23 6.75 -12.45 -7.97
N TYR A 24 5.54 -12.93 -7.71
CA TYR A 24 5.04 -14.16 -8.31
C TYR A 24 4.36 -13.85 -9.65
N ASN A 25 4.06 -14.90 -10.43
CA ASN A 25 3.13 -14.76 -11.55
C ASN A 25 1.75 -14.30 -11.01
N SER A 26 0.98 -13.56 -11.81
CA SER A 26 -0.42 -13.19 -11.53
C SER A 26 -0.63 -12.19 -10.38
N ASN A 27 -0.16 -10.94 -10.54
CA ASN A 27 -0.54 -9.77 -9.73
C ASN A 27 -0.35 -9.88 -8.20
N ILE A 28 0.44 -10.85 -7.73
CA ILE A 28 0.73 -11.08 -6.31
C ILE A 28 2.24 -11.02 -6.11
N ALA A 29 2.68 -10.38 -5.03
CA ALA A 29 4.06 -10.45 -4.58
C ALA A 29 4.12 -10.73 -3.06
N LEU A 30 5.15 -11.45 -2.64
CA LEU A 30 5.56 -11.54 -1.25
C LEU A 30 6.43 -10.33 -0.92
N VAL A 31 5.99 -9.55 0.07
CA VAL A 31 6.77 -8.50 0.70
C VAL A 31 7.37 -9.08 1.96
N GLN A 32 8.67 -8.88 2.16
CA GLN A 32 9.37 -9.19 3.40
C GLN A 32 10.10 -7.94 3.84
N GLU A 33 9.84 -7.50 5.07
CA GLU A 33 10.46 -6.31 5.65
C GLU A 33 10.80 -6.53 7.11
N SER A 34 11.76 -5.74 7.59
CA SER A 34 12.21 -5.77 8.98
C SER A 34 12.09 -4.37 9.53
N GLN A 35 11.35 -4.21 10.62
CA GLN A 35 11.11 -2.91 11.24
C GLN A 35 11.60 -2.90 12.68
N GLU A 36 12.34 -1.87 13.06
CA GLU A 36 12.76 -1.68 14.45
C GLU A 36 11.60 -1.12 15.29
N PHE A 37 11.35 -1.75 16.42
CA PHE A 37 10.43 -1.28 17.46
C PHE A 37 11.16 -1.07 18.78
N GLU A 38 10.82 0.01 19.48
CA GLU A 38 11.12 0.15 20.90
C GLU A 38 9.97 -0.46 21.70
N ILE A 39 10.20 -1.66 22.25
CA ILE A 39 9.18 -2.46 22.93
C ILE A 39 9.43 -2.37 24.44
N LYS A 40 8.51 -1.75 25.18
CA LYS A 40 8.58 -1.66 26.64
C LYS A 40 7.93 -2.89 27.27
N LYS A 41 8.44 -3.29 28.43
CA LYS A 41 7.83 -4.37 29.24
C LYS A 41 6.35 -4.11 29.56
N THR A 42 5.96 -2.84 29.64
CA THR A 42 4.59 -2.39 29.94
C THR A 42 3.67 -2.36 28.73
N ASP A 43 4.21 -2.47 27.52
CA ASP A 43 3.41 -2.40 26.30
C ASP A 43 2.53 -3.64 26.17
N LYS A 44 1.27 -3.40 25.85
CA LYS A 44 0.28 -4.45 25.57
C LYS A 44 -0.06 -4.51 24.09
N GLU A 45 0.13 -3.41 23.38
CA GLU A 45 -0.16 -3.29 21.96
C GLU A 45 1.00 -2.57 21.27
N LEU A 46 1.37 -3.04 20.09
CA LEU A 46 2.22 -2.33 19.13
C LEU A 46 1.42 -2.08 17.85
N GLU A 47 1.67 -0.94 17.21
CA GLU A 47 1.00 -0.58 15.96
C GLU A 47 2.03 -0.36 14.84
N TYR A 48 1.77 -0.97 13.69
CA TYR A 48 2.55 -0.80 12.47
C TYR A 48 1.69 -0.17 11.37
N ASN A 49 2.05 1.05 10.97
CA ASN A 49 1.22 1.93 10.15
C ASN A 49 1.53 1.91 8.64
N ALA A 50 2.59 1.23 8.21
CA ALA A 50 3.08 1.29 6.83
C ALA A 50 2.49 0.17 5.94
N ILE A 51 1.24 -0.23 6.19
CA ILE A 51 0.64 -1.39 5.53
C ILE A 51 -0.11 -0.97 4.25
N PRO A 52 0.19 -1.57 3.09
CA PRO A 52 -0.48 -1.23 1.84
C PRO A 52 -1.96 -1.63 1.85
N THR A 53 -2.78 -0.94 1.07
CA THR A 53 -4.19 -1.28 0.85
C THR A 53 -4.39 -2.58 0.07
N THR A 54 -3.34 -3.07 -0.59
CA THR A 54 -3.35 -4.30 -1.38
C THR A 54 -2.94 -5.54 -0.59
N LEU A 55 -2.71 -5.40 0.72
CA LEU A 55 -2.41 -6.51 1.62
C LEU A 55 -3.52 -7.59 1.55
N ILE A 56 -3.11 -8.85 1.45
CA ILE A 56 -3.98 -10.00 1.73
C ILE A 56 -3.91 -10.27 3.24
N ASN A 57 -4.94 -9.87 3.98
CA ASN A 57 -4.91 -9.89 5.46
C ASN A 57 -4.52 -11.24 6.06
N ASP A 58 -4.99 -12.34 5.48
CA ASP A 58 -4.77 -13.70 6.00
C ASP A 58 -3.39 -14.27 5.64
N SER A 59 -2.50 -13.46 5.05
CA SER A 59 -1.14 -13.86 4.66
C SER A 59 -0.04 -13.26 5.54
N VAL A 60 -0.40 -12.43 6.51
CA VAL A 60 0.56 -11.74 7.39
C VAL A 60 1.20 -12.75 8.34
N ASP A 61 2.51 -12.88 8.23
CA ASP A 61 3.38 -13.63 9.13
C ASP A 61 4.37 -12.68 9.80
N ILE A 62 4.62 -12.88 11.09
CA ILE A 62 5.39 -11.94 11.91
C ILE A 62 6.28 -12.71 12.88
N GLU A 63 7.56 -12.35 12.87
CA GLU A 63 8.54 -12.89 13.78
C GLU A 63 8.99 -11.82 14.78
N PHE A 64 8.63 -12.06 16.05
CA PHE A 64 9.10 -11.24 17.18
C PHE A 64 10.35 -11.87 17.82
N PRO A 65 11.22 -11.06 18.46
CA PRO A 65 12.32 -11.61 19.25
C PRO A 65 11.78 -12.48 20.39
N GLN A 66 12.55 -13.51 20.79
CA GLN A 66 12.17 -14.49 21.82
C GLN A 66 11.66 -13.87 23.15
N ALA A 67 12.06 -12.65 23.46
CA ALA A 67 11.63 -11.93 24.67
C ALA A 67 10.17 -11.43 24.62
N VAL A 68 9.52 -11.46 23.46
CA VAL A 68 8.18 -10.93 23.18
C VAL A 68 7.27 -12.06 22.70
N THR A 69 6.11 -12.18 23.33
CA THR A 69 5.05 -13.11 22.93
C THR A 69 3.95 -12.35 22.20
N LEU A 70 3.60 -12.78 21.00
CA LEU A 70 2.44 -12.31 20.25
C LEU A 70 1.19 -13.11 20.67
N TYR A 71 0.11 -12.41 21.01
CA TYR A 71 -1.18 -13.04 21.35
C TYR A 71 -2.19 -12.97 20.22
N SER A 72 -2.27 -11.83 19.55
CA SER A 72 -3.21 -11.64 18.45
C SER A 72 -2.77 -10.50 17.54
N GLN A 73 -3.20 -10.55 16.29
CA GLN A 73 -3.03 -9.49 15.30
C GLN A 73 -4.39 -9.00 14.80
N ILE A 74 -4.53 -7.71 14.57
CA ILE A 74 -5.74 -7.08 14.05
C ILE A 74 -5.35 -6.15 12.92
N TYR A 75 -5.90 -6.37 11.73
CA TYR A 75 -5.79 -5.43 10.62
C TYR A 75 -6.84 -4.33 10.75
N ARG A 76 -6.36 -3.09 10.88
CA ARG A 76 -7.18 -1.89 10.93
C ARG A 76 -7.13 -1.22 9.56
N ARG A 77 -8.30 -1.13 8.93
CA ARG A 77 -8.43 -0.49 7.61
C ARG A 77 -8.53 1.01 7.76
N LYS A 78 -7.89 1.70 6.82
CA LYS A 78 -8.17 3.10 6.52
C LYS A 78 -9.68 3.25 6.29
N ASN A 79 -10.30 4.12 7.08
CA ASN A 79 -11.70 4.50 6.98
C ASN A 79 -11.83 6.03 6.95
N LEU A 80 -10.79 6.76 6.52
CA LEU A 80 -10.89 8.19 6.27
C LEU A 80 -11.16 8.45 4.78
N THR A 81 -12.42 8.29 4.39
CA THR A 81 -12.96 8.78 3.11
C THR A 81 -14.00 9.88 3.36
N GLN A 82 -14.37 10.65 2.33
CA GLN A 82 -15.47 11.62 2.44
C GLN A 82 -16.77 10.94 2.89
N HIS A 83 -17.03 9.73 2.38
CA HIS A 83 -18.23 8.96 2.73
C HIS A 83 -18.18 8.45 4.18
N ASP A 84 -17.03 7.95 4.64
CA ASP A 84 -16.86 7.54 6.04
C ASP A 84 -16.98 8.72 6.99
N LEU A 85 -16.41 9.86 6.63
CA LEU A 85 -16.55 11.10 7.39
C LEU A 85 -18.02 11.51 7.47
N ALA A 86 -18.73 11.54 6.34
CA ALA A 86 -20.14 11.88 6.30
C ALA A 86 -20.99 10.93 7.17
N LYS A 87 -20.64 9.64 7.21
CA LYS A 87 -21.36 8.62 7.99
C LYS A 87 -21.31 8.91 9.49
N GLU A 88 -20.20 9.43 10.01
CA GLU A 88 -20.06 9.83 11.43
C GLU A 88 -20.94 11.02 11.82
N PHE A 89 -21.44 11.77 10.83
CA PHE A 89 -22.29 12.95 11.02
C PHE A 89 -23.76 12.70 10.65
N LEU A 90 -24.18 11.46 10.41
CA LEU A 90 -25.60 11.13 10.27
C LEU A 90 -26.39 11.60 11.50
N GLU A 91 -27.53 12.22 11.23
CA GLU A 91 -28.44 12.84 12.20
C GLU A 91 -27.85 14.02 12.99
N LYS A 92 -26.66 14.53 12.59
CA LYS A 92 -25.99 15.67 13.23
C LYS A 92 -26.04 16.91 12.34
N GLN A 93 -25.79 18.07 12.95
CA GLN A 93 -25.61 19.31 12.21
C GLN A 93 -24.24 19.34 11.53
N VAL A 94 -24.27 19.75 10.26
CA VAL A 94 -23.09 20.06 9.44
C VAL A 94 -23.34 21.37 8.70
N ALA A 95 -22.30 21.99 8.17
CA ALA A 95 -22.42 23.17 7.34
C ALA A 95 -22.33 22.79 5.85
N LEU A 96 -22.89 23.61 4.98
CA LEU A 96 -22.59 23.61 3.55
C LEU A 96 -21.56 24.68 3.24
N HIS A 97 -20.97 24.65 2.04
CA HIS A 97 -19.97 25.62 1.59
C HIS A 97 -20.45 27.09 1.62
N ASP A 98 -21.77 27.31 1.52
CA ASP A 98 -22.41 28.62 1.65
C ASP A 98 -22.64 29.05 3.12
N ASN A 99 -22.06 28.33 4.08
CA ASN A 99 -22.24 28.47 5.53
C ASN A 99 -23.66 28.19 6.05
N SER A 100 -24.52 27.57 5.24
CA SER A 100 -25.84 27.11 5.70
C SER A 100 -25.69 25.92 6.63
N ASN A 101 -26.25 26.02 7.83
CA ASN A 101 -26.31 24.90 8.78
C ASN A 101 -27.49 23.99 8.44
N VAL A 102 -27.20 22.70 8.25
CA VAL A 102 -28.17 21.68 7.84
C VAL A 102 -28.00 20.41 8.69
N THR A 103 -29.03 19.57 8.76
CA THR A 103 -28.93 18.25 9.39
C THR A 103 -28.72 17.20 8.32
N LEU A 104 -27.68 16.38 8.45
CA LEU A 104 -27.42 15.28 7.54
C LEU A 104 -28.33 14.09 7.89
N LEU A 105 -29.14 13.61 6.95
CA LEU A 105 -30.14 12.56 7.21
C LEU A 105 -29.73 11.19 6.68
N ALA A 106 -29.19 11.14 5.46
CA ALA A 106 -28.82 9.89 4.81
C ALA A 106 -27.73 10.10 3.76
N LEU A 107 -27.08 9.02 3.37
CA LEU A 107 -26.07 8.98 2.30
C LEU A 107 -26.56 8.09 1.15
N SER A 108 -26.27 8.49 -0.08
CA SER A 108 -26.59 7.73 -1.29
C SER A 108 -25.50 7.95 -2.34
N GLY A 109 -24.54 7.02 -2.41
CA GLY A 109 -23.36 7.16 -3.27
C GLY A 109 -22.55 8.39 -2.89
N ASN A 110 -22.32 9.30 -3.85
CA ASN A 110 -21.59 10.56 -3.61
C ASN A 110 -22.48 11.70 -3.12
N ASN A 111 -23.76 11.43 -2.84
CA ASN A 111 -24.72 12.42 -2.41
C ASN A 111 -25.18 12.18 -0.96
N ALA A 112 -25.68 13.24 -0.36
CA ALA A 112 -26.25 13.27 0.97
C ALA A 112 -27.66 13.87 0.92
N ILE A 113 -28.59 13.28 1.68
CA ILE A 113 -29.90 13.87 1.94
C ILE A 113 -29.78 14.72 3.20
N ILE A 114 -30.16 15.99 3.10
CA ILE A 114 -30.08 16.96 4.20
C ILE A 114 -31.42 17.59 4.49
N LYS A 115 -31.60 18.07 5.72
CA LYS A 115 -32.73 18.89 6.15
C LYS A 115 -32.25 20.29 6.51
N THR A 116 -32.82 21.32 5.89
CA THR A 116 -32.53 22.71 6.21
C THR A 116 -33.24 23.14 7.50
N LYS A 117 -32.87 24.29 8.07
CA LYS A 117 -33.52 24.85 9.26
C LYS A 117 -35.01 25.15 9.03
N GLU A 118 -35.38 25.49 7.79
CA GLU A 118 -36.78 25.72 7.37
C GLU A 118 -37.56 24.41 7.16
N GLY A 119 -36.95 23.26 7.44
CA GLY A 119 -37.57 21.94 7.34
C GLY A 119 -37.60 21.34 5.93
N ARG A 120 -36.96 21.98 4.94
CA ARG A 120 -36.90 21.46 3.56
C ARG A 120 -35.88 20.32 3.47
N VAL A 121 -36.24 19.27 2.73
CA VAL A 121 -35.33 18.17 2.42
C VAL A 121 -34.73 18.38 1.04
N LYS A 122 -33.40 18.24 0.92
CA LYS A 122 -32.66 18.38 -0.35
C LYS A 122 -31.60 17.31 -0.46
N THR A 123 -31.12 17.10 -1.69
CA THR A 123 -29.94 16.29 -1.95
C THR A 123 -28.78 17.21 -2.32
N VAL A 124 -27.61 16.97 -1.75
CA VAL A 124 -26.36 17.72 -2.00
C VAL A 124 -25.21 16.75 -2.26
N ASN A 125 -24.14 17.20 -2.91
CA ASN A 125 -22.92 16.40 -3.02
C ASN A 125 -22.22 16.36 -1.65
N ILE A 126 -21.65 15.22 -1.27
CA ILE A 126 -20.90 15.11 -0.02
C ILE A 126 -19.70 16.08 0.00
N ALA A 127 -19.11 16.39 -1.16
CA ALA A 127 -18.02 17.35 -1.29
C ALA A 127 -18.41 18.79 -0.94
N ASP A 128 -19.70 19.13 -0.94
CA ASP A 128 -20.20 20.46 -0.58
C ASP A 128 -20.41 20.62 0.94
N ILE A 129 -20.27 19.52 1.70
CA ILE A 129 -20.47 19.49 3.15
C ILE A 129 -19.16 19.86 3.86
N VAL A 130 -19.26 20.81 4.79
CA VAL A 130 -18.20 21.21 5.71
C VAL A 130 -18.47 20.56 7.07
N PHE A 131 -17.58 19.65 7.46
CA PHE A 131 -17.66 18.94 8.73
C PHE A 131 -16.99 19.74 9.85
N PRO A 132 -17.59 19.79 11.06
CA PRO A 132 -17.09 20.63 12.15
C PRO A 132 -15.79 20.12 12.78
N SER A 133 -15.53 18.81 12.69
CA SER A 133 -14.34 18.17 13.25
C SER A 133 -14.03 16.85 12.55
N LEU A 134 -12.80 16.36 12.72
CA LEU A 134 -12.41 15.01 12.34
C LEU A 134 -12.70 14.06 13.53
N PRO A 135 -13.58 13.05 13.38
CA PRO A 135 -13.85 12.08 14.42
C PRO A 135 -12.60 11.25 14.77
N HIS A 136 -12.36 10.99 16.06
CA HIS A 136 -11.18 10.29 16.57
C HIS A 136 -11.06 8.82 16.10
N ASN A 137 -12.17 8.21 15.68
CA ASN A 137 -12.24 6.82 15.24
C ASN A 137 -11.92 6.63 13.75
N LEU A 138 -11.62 7.70 13.01
CA LEU A 138 -11.22 7.61 11.61
C LEU A 138 -9.70 7.58 11.47
N GLN A 139 -9.22 6.63 10.68
CA GLN A 139 -7.82 6.37 10.42
C GLN A 139 -7.48 6.73 8.97
N ALA A 140 -6.41 7.50 8.80
CA ALA A 140 -5.93 7.99 7.50
C ALA A 140 -5.16 6.95 6.69
N HIS A 141 -4.68 5.90 7.34
CA HIS A 141 -3.84 4.83 6.81
C HIS A 141 -4.28 3.48 7.38
N ASN A 142 -3.91 2.39 6.71
CA ASN A 142 -4.11 1.06 7.29
C ASN A 142 -3.03 0.81 8.34
N SER A 143 -3.35 0.02 9.35
CA SER A 143 -2.36 -0.43 10.31
C SER A 143 -2.58 -1.89 10.70
N LEU A 144 -1.52 -2.51 11.22
CA LEU A 144 -1.60 -3.77 11.95
C LEU A 144 -1.35 -3.48 13.42
N ALA A 145 -2.27 -3.94 14.27
CA ALA A 145 -2.13 -3.87 15.71
C ALA A 145 -1.81 -5.27 16.27
N PHE A 146 -0.76 -5.34 17.08
CA PHE A 146 -0.25 -6.57 17.67
C PHE A 146 -0.46 -6.53 19.17
N GLN A 147 -1.28 -7.43 19.70
CA GLN A 147 -1.37 -7.62 21.16
C GLN A 147 -0.18 -8.47 21.61
N ILE A 148 0.65 -7.92 22.47
CA ILE A 148 1.92 -8.54 22.86
C ILE A 148 2.09 -8.57 24.38
N LYS A 149 3.04 -9.39 24.82
CA LYS A 149 3.66 -9.27 26.14
C LYS A 149 5.16 -9.40 26.01
N SER A 150 5.88 -8.43 26.53
CA SER A 150 7.33 -8.50 26.63
C SER A 150 7.79 -8.86 28.04
N SER A 151 8.83 -9.68 28.14
CA SER A 151 9.52 -10.00 29.39
C SER A 151 10.42 -8.85 29.89
N LYS A 152 10.89 -7.98 28.98
CA LYS A 152 11.80 -6.85 29.26
C LYS A 152 11.59 -5.69 28.29
N THR A 153 12.10 -4.51 28.64
CA THR A 153 12.20 -3.41 27.66
C THR A 153 13.38 -3.67 26.74
N LEU A 154 13.17 -3.59 25.43
CA LEU A 154 14.20 -3.79 24.42
C LEU A 154 13.90 -2.99 23.15
N LYS A 155 14.95 -2.65 22.42
CA LYS A 155 14.84 -2.33 20.98
C LYS A 155 15.12 -3.59 20.20
N ALA A 156 14.25 -3.91 19.25
CA ALA A 156 14.39 -5.11 18.45
C ALA A 156 13.77 -4.92 17.08
N ASN A 157 14.30 -5.66 16.12
CA ASN A 157 13.70 -5.81 14.82
C ASN A 157 12.58 -6.84 14.90
N VAL A 158 11.49 -6.54 14.19
CA VAL A 158 10.36 -7.43 13.97
C VAL A 158 10.30 -7.66 12.47
N ASP A 159 10.41 -8.93 12.08
CA ASP A 159 10.34 -9.31 10.68
C ASP A 159 8.89 -9.57 10.31
N ILE A 160 8.45 -8.98 9.22
CA ILE A 160 7.06 -8.95 8.76
C ILE A 160 7.06 -9.45 7.31
N SER A 161 6.27 -10.48 7.04
CA SER A 161 6.09 -11.05 5.70
C SER A 161 4.60 -11.08 5.34
N TYR A 162 4.26 -10.67 4.12
CA TYR A 162 2.87 -10.75 3.65
C TYR A 162 2.75 -10.77 2.13
N LEU A 163 1.60 -11.26 1.65
CA LEU A 163 1.23 -11.16 0.24
C LEU A 163 0.51 -9.84 -0.02
N ALA A 164 0.90 -9.17 -1.10
CA ALA A 164 0.26 -7.98 -1.62
C ALA A 164 -0.24 -8.23 -3.05
N GLN A 165 -1.44 -7.78 -3.35
CA GLN A 165 -2.08 -7.87 -4.67
C GLN A 165 -1.78 -6.64 -5.54
N ASN A 166 -2.19 -6.70 -6.81
CA ASN A 166 -2.06 -5.65 -7.82
C ASN A 166 -0.61 -5.19 -8.04
N ILE A 167 0.34 -6.10 -7.86
CA ILE A 167 1.75 -5.85 -8.18
C ILE A 167 2.03 -6.50 -9.54
N SER A 168 2.16 -5.69 -10.57
CA SER A 168 2.54 -6.14 -11.91
C SER A 168 3.93 -5.60 -12.27
N PHE A 169 4.79 -6.46 -12.80
CA PHE A 169 6.12 -6.07 -13.28
C PHE A 169 6.19 -6.27 -14.80
N CYS A 170 6.55 -5.22 -15.53
CA CYS A 170 6.78 -5.29 -16.97
C CYS A 170 8.29 -5.21 -17.23
N GLY A 171 8.94 -6.38 -17.34
CA GLY A 171 10.35 -6.49 -17.70
C GLY A 171 10.52 -7.06 -19.10
N LEU A 172 10.98 -6.23 -20.05
CA LEU A 172 11.46 -6.72 -21.35
C LEU A 172 12.86 -7.33 -21.17
N ALA A 173 12.90 -8.67 -21.15
CA ALA A 173 14.07 -9.54 -21.16
C ALA A 173 15.04 -9.44 -19.95
N VAL A 174 15.03 -10.46 -19.09
CA VAL A 174 16.14 -10.75 -18.15
C VAL A 174 17.05 -11.79 -18.81
N ARG A 175 18.24 -11.38 -19.29
CA ARG A 175 19.23 -12.29 -19.89
C ARG A 175 20.31 -12.62 -18.86
N LYS A 176 20.35 -13.86 -18.37
CA LYS A 176 21.45 -14.36 -17.54
C LYS A 176 22.70 -14.51 -18.42
N LEU A 177 23.67 -13.62 -18.28
CA LEU A 177 24.96 -13.74 -18.96
C LEU A 177 25.86 -14.68 -18.13
N GLY A 178 26.16 -15.85 -18.68
CA GLY A 178 27.24 -16.71 -18.18
C GLY A 178 28.61 -16.15 -18.56
N LEU A 179 29.63 -16.45 -17.76
CA LEU A 179 31.03 -16.13 -18.06
C LEU A 179 31.47 -16.87 -19.33
N GLY A 180 31.46 -16.18 -20.47
CA GLY A 180 31.91 -16.72 -21.75
C GLY A 180 31.97 -15.62 -22.81
N HIS A 181 33.21 -15.21 -23.13
CA HIS A 181 33.67 -14.43 -24.29
C HIS A 181 32.70 -13.40 -24.90
N PHE A 182 32.98 -12.13 -24.61
CA PHE A 182 32.43 -11.00 -25.34
C PHE A 182 32.85 -11.04 -26.82
N ALA A 183 31.90 -11.30 -27.71
CA ALA A 183 31.93 -10.77 -29.06
C ALA A 183 30.94 -9.60 -29.12
N ALA A 184 31.45 -8.39 -29.35
CA ALA A 184 30.65 -7.18 -29.44
C ALA A 184 29.64 -7.30 -30.60
N SER A 185 28.36 -7.48 -30.29
CA SER A 185 27.29 -7.26 -31.26
C SER A 185 26.82 -5.81 -31.16
N ARG A 186 26.99 -5.09 -32.26
CA ARG A 186 26.55 -3.72 -32.45
C ARG A 186 25.02 -3.69 -32.45
N VAL A 187 24.43 -2.99 -31.47
CA VAL A 187 22.99 -2.70 -31.47
C VAL A 187 22.72 -1.68 -32.58
N VAL A 188 21.98 -2.08 -33.60
CA VAL A 188 21.42 -1.16 -34.61
C VAL A 188 20.06 -0.71 -34.09
N ALA A 189 19.84 0.61 -34.02
CA ALA A 189 18.58 1.20 -33.61
C ALA A 189 17.43 0.81 -34.57
N PRO A 190 16.19 0.63 -34.09
CA PRO A 190 15.08 0.26 -34.94
C PRO A 190 14.58 1.51 -35.69
N GLY A 191 14.89 1.59 -36.98
CA GLY A 191 14.37 2.62 -37.87
C GLY A 191 14.74 2.33 -39.32
N GLN A 192 13.72 2.06 -40.14
CA GLN A 192 13.72 1.86 -41.60
C GLN A 192 14.07 0.45 -42.11
N GLY A 193 13.08 -0.46 -41.99
CA GLY A 193 12.89 -1.52 -42.98
C GLY A 193 12.05 -1.01 -44.16
N PRO A 194 12.21 -1.55 -45.38
CA PRO A 194 11.46 -1.10 -46.55
C PRO A 194 9.96 -1.40 -46.40
N ALA A 195 9.12 -0.51 -46.92
CA ALA A 195 7.67 -0.64 -46.85
C ALA A 195 7.18 -1.94 -47.51
N PRO A 196 6.16 -2.62 -46.95
CA PRO A 196 5.60 -3.82 -47.56
C PRO A 196 4.93 -3.48 -48.90
N HIS A 197 5.26 -4.26 -49.92
CA HIS A 197 4.59 -4.21 -51.22
C HIS A 197 3.11 -4.58 -51.07
N LEU A 198 2.22 -3.65 -51.40
CA LEU A 198 0.79 -3.92 -51.53
C LEU A 198 0.55 -4.77 -52.79
N PRO A 199 -0.27 -5.83 -52.72
CA PRO A 199 -0.67 -6.58 -53.91
C PRO A 199 -1.58 -5.71 -54.80
N PRO A 200 -1.57 -5.92 -56.13
CA PRO A 200 -2.42 -5.17 -57.04
C PRO A 200 -3.91 -5.47 -56.80
N PRO A 201 -4.80 -4.51 -57.08
CA PRO A 201 -6.24 -4.69 -56.88
C PRO A 201 -6.82 -5.75 -57.83
N VAL A 202 -7.71 -6.57 -57.29
CA VAL A 202 -8.48 -7.59 -58.02
C VAL A 202 -9.51 -6.90 -58.92
N PRO A 203 -9.65 -7.29 -60.20
CA PRO A 203 -10.67 -6.71 -61.07
C PRO A 203 -12.08 -7.11 -60.63
N VAL A 204 -12.96 -6.12 -60.54
CA VAL A 204 -14.40 -6.30 -60.29
C VAL A 204 -15.03 -6.86 -61.56
N VAL A 205 -15.63 -8.05 -61.47
CA VAL A 205 -16.47 -8.62 -62.53
C VAL A 205 -17.86 -8.04 -62.39
N ASP A 206 -18.25 -7.23 -63.39
CA ASP A 206 -19.58 -6.69 -63.54
C ASP A 206 -20.52 -7.84 -63.96
N THR A 207 -21.47 -8.21 -63.09
CA THR A 207 -22.50 -9.20 -63.44
C THR A 207 -23.81 -8.46 -63.55
N ALA A 208 -24.10 -8.00 -64.77
CA ALA A 208 -25.45 -7.64 -65.17
C ALA A 208 -26.29 -8.92 -65.32
N LEU A 209 -27.41 -8.98 -64.59
CA LEU A 209 -28.72 -9.50 -65.02
C LEU A 209 -29.77 -9.09 -64.00
#